data_AF-Q0YPY7-F1
#
_entry.id   AF-Q0YPY7-F1
#
_cell.length_a   1.000
_cell.length_b   1.000
_cell.length_c   1.000
_cell.angle_alpha   90.00
_cell.angle_beta   90.00
_cell.angle_gamma   90.00
#
_symmetry.space_group_name_H-M   'P 1'
#
loop_
_entity.id
_entity.type
_entity.pdbx_description
1 polymer ?
#
loop_
_entity_poly.entity_id
_entity_poly.type
_entity_poly.pdbx_seq_one_letter_code
_entity_poly.pdbx_strand_id
1 'polypeptide(L)'
;MIITINDRPCEARIGERLLDAAQHNKCHIGYICGGNGICQSCFVYVREGKGTLSAPNNIEKAFISEKLFQEGGRLACQSVIVKEGPLSVLSRAEHLRRIVLGLNIPGFVTYARTIGYNVTNKLPEGAGNLFERVKKGQMNPGDSLSKIGNGLVQASLLLSNTFMETFPFLQYPGSLLAEGVKGTVKGAADAVCSISGGHLHLPGTTCSCSSASETKAIESVKISVK
;
A
#
# COMPACT_ATOMS: atom_id res chain seq x y z
N MET A 1 19.01 7.77 -17.36
CA MET A 1 18.18 6.88 -18.19
C MET A 1 16.71 7.05 -17.85
N ILE A 2 15.79 6.66 -18.74
CA ILE A 2 14.35 6.68 -18.46
C ILE A 2 13.89 5.25 -18.20
N ILE A 3 13.16 5.06 -17.09
CA ILE A 3 12.52 3.80 -16.71
C ILE A 3 11.01 4.00 -16.58
N THR A 4 10.24 2.93 -16.57
CA THR A 4 8.78 3.00 -16.42
C THR A 4 8.36 2.42 -15.07
N ILE A 5 7.67 3.23 -14.25
CA ILE A 5 7.10 2.79 -12.97
C ILE A 5 5.60 3.09 -13.00
N ASN A 6 4.76 2.05 -12.91
CA ASN A 6 3.30 2.17 -13.03
C ASN A 6 2.87 2.96 -14.29
N ASP A 7 3.42 2.62 -15.45
CA ASP A 7 3.21 3.27 -16.74
C ASP A 7 3.62 4.76 -16.81
N ARG A 8 4.31 5.28 -15.78
CA ARG A 8 4.88 6.63 -15.81
C ARG A 8 6.37 6.58 -16.14
N PRO A 9 6.88 7.45 -17.03
CA PRO A 9 8.31 7.62 -17.22
C PRO A 9 8.92 8.29 -15.99
N CYS A 10 10.02 7.74 -15.49
CA CYS A 10 10.74 8.25 -14.33
C CYS A 10 12.24 8.30 -14.69
N GLU A 11 12.91 9.42 -14.40
CA GLU A 11 14.36 9.56 -14.55
C GLU A 11 15.08 8.72 -13.50
N ALA A 12 16.07 7.95 -13.94
CA ALA A 12 16.88 7.13 -13.04
C ALA A 12 18.35 7.15 -13.44
N ARG A 13 19.22 6.78 -12.51
CA ARG A 13 20.67 6.68 -12.71
C ARG A 13 21.17 5.29 -12.39
N ILE A 14 22.23 4.86 -13.09
CA ILE A 14 22.97 3.66 -12.71
C ILE A 14 23.57 3.89 -11.31
N GLY A 15 23.49 2.86 -10.46
CA GLY A 15 23.86 2.91 -9.04
C GLY A 15 22.73 3.37 -8.12
N GLU A 16 21.63 3.91 -8.66
CA GLU A 16 20.47 4.34 -7.88
C GLU A 16 19.60 3.13 -7.50
N ARG A 17 18.97 3.19 -6.31
CA ARG A 17 17.96 2.20 -5.93
C ARG A 17 16.65 2.51 -6.64
N LEU A 18 15.93 1.48 -7.05
CA LEU A 18 14.64 1.63 -7.71
C LEU A 18 13.63 2.45 -6.87
N LEU A 19 13.67 2.31 -5.53
CA LEU A 19 12.85 3.13 -4.64
C LEU A 19 13.21 4.62 -4.70
N ASP A 20 14.50 4.97 -4.76
CA ASP A 20 14.94 6.37 -4.76
C ASP A 20 14.52 7.05 -6.07
N ALA A 21 14.72 6.36 -7.20
CA ALA A 21 14.24 6.82 -8.50
C ALA A 21 12.72 7.05 -8.51
N ALA A 22 11.95 6.15 -7.87
CA ALA A 22 10.50 6.32 -7.74
C ALA A 22 10.14 7.57 -6.91
N GLN A 23 10.81 7.79 -5.78
CA GLN A 23 10.57 8.92 -4.90
C GLN A 23 10.88 10.26 -5.57
N HIS A 24 12.04 10.38 -6.23
CA HIS A 24 12.44 11.61 -6.92
C HIS A 24 11.47 12.02 -8.03
N ASN A 25 10.91 11.03 -8.73
CA ASN A 25 9.96 11.25 -9.83
C ASN A 25 8.49 11.25 -9.38
N LYS A 26 8.23 11.13 -8.08
CA LYS A 26 6.86 11.02 -7.53
C LYS A 26 6.05 9.85 -8.12
N CYS A 27 6.75 8.80 -8.54
CA CYS A 27 6.15 7.56 -9.04
C CYS A 27 5.82 6.64 -7.84
N HIS A 28 4.55 6.22 -7.69
CA HIS A 28 4.13 5.53 -6.47
C HIS A 28 4.73 4.12 -6.30
N ILE A 29 5.52 3.94 -5.25
CA ILE A 29 5.91 2.65 -4.67
C ILE A 29 5.74 2.80 -3.15
N GLY A 30 5.28 1.78 -2.43
CA GLY A 30 5.17 1.86 -0.97
C GLY A 30 6.53 1.82 -0.27
N TYR A 31 6.70 2.46 0.89
CA TYR A 31 7.99 2.46 1.61
C TYR A 31 7.84 2.69 3.12
N ILE A 32 6.95 1.96 3.77
CA ILE A 32 6.60 2.11 5.20
C ILE A 32 7.85 2.13 6.12
N CYS A 33 8.83 1.25 5.87
CA CYS A 33 10.05 1.19 6.68
C CYS A 33 11.17 2.15 6.25
N GLY A 34 10.89 3.09 5.33
CA GLY A 34 11.89 4.02 4.79
C GLY A 34 13.02 3.35 4.00
N GLY A 35 12.77 2.18 3.42
CA GLY A 35 13.74 1.46 2.61
C GLY A 35 14.79 0.64 3.37
N ASN A 36 14.57 0.33 4.64
CA ASN A 36 15.48 -0.47 5.47
C ASN A 36 15.43 -2.00 5.23
N GLY A 37 14.60 -2.46 4.29
CA GLY A 37 14.47 -3.90 4.02
C GLY A 37 13.92 -4.68 5.23
N ILE A 38 12.98 -4.08 5.96
CA ILE A 38 12.31 -4.67 7.13
C ILE A 38 10.86 -5.05 6.80
N CYS A 39 10.27 -4.38 5.81
CA CYS A 39 8.89 -4.64 5.37
C CYS A 39 8.84 -4.94 3.86
N GLN A 40 7.67 -5.33 3.37
CA GLN A 40 7.43 -5.64 1.95
C GLN A 40 6.58 -4.59 1.21
N SER A 41 6.38 -3.40 1.79
CA SER A 41 5.56 -2.35 1.15
C SER A 41 6.13 -1.83 -0.17
N CYS A 42 7.46 -1.92 -0.35
CA CYS A 42 8.16 -1.55 -1.58
C CYS A 42 8.22 -2.65 -2.64
N PHE A 43 7.39 -3.69 -2.48
CA PHE A 43 7.36 -4.78 -3.43
C PHE A 43 6.85 -4.32 -4.80
N VAL A 44 7.58 -4.73 -5.84
CA VAL A 44 7.24 -4.48 -7.25
C VAL A 44 7.33 -5.77 -8.06
N TYR A 45 6.60 -5.81 -9.16
CA TYR A 45 6.75 -6.79 -10.23
C TYR A 45 7.54 -6.16 -11.37
N VAL A 46 8.72 -6.69 -11.66
CA VAL A 46 9.51 -6.31 -12.84
C VAL A 46 8.86 -6.95 -14.06
N ARG A 47 8.37 -6.11 -14.98
CA ARG A 47 7.73 -6.54 -16.24
C ARG A 47 8.73 -6.67 -17.37
N GLU A 48 9.73 -5.82 -17.37
CA GLU A 48 10.80 -5.82 -18.36
C GLU A 48 12.11 -5.39 -17.69
N GLY A 49 13.25 -5.86 -18.18
CA GLY A 49 14.55 -5.39 -17.70
C GLY A 49 15.05 -6.03 -16.40
N LYS A 50 14.68 -7.28 -16.10
CA LYS A 50 15.18 -7.98 -14.89
C LYS A 50 16.71 -7.99 -14.79
N GLY A 51 17.40 -8.10 -15.93
CA GLY A 51 18.87 -8.04 -15.99
C GLY A 51 19.47 -6.64 -15.84
N THR A 52 18.66 -5.59 -15.83
CA THR A 52 19.05 -4.19 -15.60
C THR A 52 19.23 -3.89 -14.10
N LEU A 53 18.70 -4.76 -13.23
CA LEU A 53 18.78 -4.65 -11.78
C LEU A 53 19.85 -5.58 -11.19
N SER A 54 20.35 -5.23 -10.01
CA SER A 54 21.22 -6.07 -9.20
C SER A 54 20.58 -7.43 -8.91
N ALA A 55 21.40 -8.46 -8.72
CA ALA A 55 20.94 -9.76 -8.26
C ALA A 55 20.23 -9.65 -6.89
N PRO A 56 19.23 -10.49 -6.60
CA PRO A 56 18.54 -10.46 -5.31
C PRO A 56 19.50 -10.66 -4.14
N ASN A 57 19.48 -9.74 -3.19
CA ASN A 57 20.32 -9.81 -2.00
C ASN A 57 19.71 -10.72 -0.91
N ASN A 58 20.45 -10.95 0.17
CA ASN A 58 19.99 -11.84 1.26
C ASN A 58 18.73 -11.31 1.97
N ILE A 59 18.53 -9.99 2.02
CA ILE A 59 17.33 -9.40 2.59
C ILE A 59 16.13 -9.72 1.69
N GLU A 60 16.24 -9.53 0.38
CA GLU A 60 15.17 -9.91 -0.55
C GLU A 60 14.84 -11.40 -0.46
N LYS A 61 15.85 -12.26 -0.43
CA LYS A 61 15.68 -13.73 -0.33
C LYS A 61 15.00 -14.19 0.97
N ALA A 62 15.13 -13.42 2.05
CA ALA A 62 14.47 -13.69 3.32
C ALA A 62 12.97 -13.33 3.30
N PHE A 63 12.55 -12.39 2.44
CA PHE A 63 11.16 -11.90 2.39
C PHE A 63 10.39 -12.31 1.13
N ILE A 64 11.07 -12.69 0.06
CA ILE A 64 10.48 -13.07 -1.23
C ILE A 64 10.77 -14.55 -1.50
N SER A 65 9.71 -15.32 -1.76
CA SER A 65 9.77 -16.72 -2.18
C SER A 65 10.26 -16.85 -3.62
N GLU A 66 10.83 -18.02 -3.95
CA GLU A 66 11.32 -18.28 -5.31
C GLU A 66 10.22 -18.12 -6.36
N LYS A 67 9.01 -18.58 -6.06
CA LYS A 67 7.84 -18.39 -6.91
C LYS A 67 7.59 -16.90 -7.23
N LEU A 68 7.69 -16.02 -6.22
CA LEU A 68 7.55 -14.58 -6.46
C LEU A 68 8.71 -14.00 -7.26
N PHE A 69 9.96 -14.46 -7.06
CA PHE A 69 11.07 -14.02 -7.91
C PHE A 69 10.90 -14.42 -9.38
N GLN A 70 10.29 -15.57 -9.63
CA GLN A 70 9.94 -16.03 -10.99
C GLN A 70 8.85 -15.15 -11.61
N GLU A 71 7.88 -14.70 -10.81
CA GLU A 71 6.85 -13.73 -11.23
C GLU A 71 7.39 -12.27 -11.38
N GLY A 72 8.71 -12.07 -11.23
CA GLY A 72 9.34 -10.75 -11.34
C GLY A 72 9.34 -9.94 -10.04
N GLY A 73 8.97 -10.56 -8.92
CA GLY A 73 8.93 -9.94 -7.60
C GLY A 73 10.29 -9.44 -7.13
N ARG A 74 10.36 -8.18 -6.71
CA ARG A 74 11.56 -7.54 -6.13
C ARG A 74 11.16 -6.59 -5.01
N LEU A 75 12.10 -6.29 -4.10
CA LEU A 75 11.97 -5.16 -3.17
C LEU A 75 12.68 -3.95 -3.79
N ALA A 76 11.92 -2.91 -4.15
CA ALA A 76 12.48 -1.72 -4.80
C ALA A 76 13.55 -1.03 -3.95
N CYS A 77 13.45 -1.09 -2.62
CA CYS A 77 14.46 -0.51 -1.72
C CYS A 77 15.78 -1.31 -1.65
N GLN A 78 15.82 -2.52 -2.21
CA GLN A 78 16.98 -3.41 -2.22
C GLN A 78 17.50 -3.67 -3.64
N SER A 79 16.77 -3.19 -4.67
CA SER A 79 17.11 -3.36 -6.07
C SER A 79 17.85 -2.12 -6.58
N VAL A 80 19.08 -2.31 -7.06
CA VAL A 80 19.94 -1.25 -7.62
C VAL A 80 19.96 -1.37 -9.13
N ILE A 81 19.89 -0.25 -9.85
CA ILE A 81 20.04 -0.23 -11.31
C ILE A 81 21.53 -0.36 -11.65
N VAL A 82 21.93 -1.42 -12.35
CA VAL A 82 23.36 -1.75 -12.56
C VAL A 82 23.85 -1.47 -13.97
N LYS A 83 22.96 -1.26 -14.93
CA LYS A 83 23.31 -0.94 -16.33
C LYS A 83 22.18 -0.22 -17.03
N GLU A 84 22.48 0.34 -18.20
CA GLU A 84 21.47 0.86 -19.12
C GLU A 84 20.62 -0.26 -19.73
N GLY A 85 19.38 0.06 -20.09
CA GLY A 85 18.46 -0.85 -20.76
C GLY A 85 16.99 -0.56 -20.43
N PRO A 86 16.04 -1.21 -21.12
CA PRO A 86 14.64 -1.09 -20.77
C PRO A 86 14.43 -1.62 -19.34
N LEU A 87 13.63 -0.90 -18.55
CA LEU A 87 13.21 -1.30 -17.21
C LEU A 87 11.78 -0.81 -16.99
N SER A 88 10.86 -1.75 -16.82
CA SER A 88 9.46 -1.47 -16.51
C SER A 88 9.04 -2.26 -15.29
N VAL A 89 8.45 -1.57 -14.31
CA VAL A 89 8.02 -2.16 -13.04
C VAL A 89 6.61 -1.71 -12.66
N LEU A 90 5.91 -2.60 -11.96
CA LEU A 90 4.58 -2.36 -11.43
C LEU A 90 4.57 -2.52 -9.92
N SER A 91 4.13 -1.50 -9.20
CA SER A 91 3.94 -1.59 -7.75
C SER A 91 2.87 -2.64 -7.41
N ARG A 92 2.98 -3.24 -6.22
CA ARG A 92 1.95 -4.19 -5.75
C ARG A 92 0.55 -3.56 -5.72
N ALA A 93 0.46 -2.30 -5.32
CA ALA A 93 -0.80 -1.55 -5.27
C ALA A 93 -1.42 -1.39 -6.66
N GLU A 94 -0.62 -0.97 -7.65
CA GLU A 94 -1.12 -0.82 -9.03
C GLU A 94 -1.46 -2.18 -9.66
N HIS A 95 -0.68 -3.23 -9.39
CA HIS A 95 -1.00 -4.58 -9.84
C HIS A 95 -2.37 -5.05 -9.32
N LEU A 96 -2.62 -4.86 -8.02
CA LEU A 96 -3.89 -5.20 -7.41
C LEU A 96 -5.03 -4.35 -7.97
N ARG A 97 -4.82 -3.04 -8.13
CA ARG A 97 -5.80 -2.13 -8.74
C ARG A 97 -6.24 -2.62 -10.12
N ARG A 98 -5.31 -3.04 -10.99
CA ARG A 98 -5.64 -3.56 -12.33
C ARG A 98 -6.45 -4.85 -12.27
N ILE A 99 -6.10 -5.76 -11.37
CA ILE A 99 -6.86 -7.01 -11.16
C ILE A 99 -8.29 -6.70 -10.75
N VAL A 100 -8.47 -5.80 -9.78
CA VAL A 100 -9.78 -5.45 -9.22
C VAL A 100 -10.64 -4.70 -10.25
N LEU A 101 -10.09 -3.64 -10.88
CA LEU A 101 -10.83 -2.85 -11.87
C LEU A 101 -11.13 -3.63 -13.15
N GLY A 102 -10.25 -4.54 -13.54
CA GLY A 102 -10.47 -5.44 -14.66
C GLY A 102 -11.45 -6.58 -14.37
N LEU A 103 -12.05 -6.62 -13.17
CA LEU A 103 -12.92 -7.70 -12.70
C LEU A 103 -12.31 -9.10 -12.93
N ASN A 104 -10.99 -9.18 -12.83
CA ASN A 104 -10.23 -10.39 -13.15
C ASN A 104 -10.21 -11.33 -11.95
N ILE A 105 -11.32 -12.06 -11.75
CA ILE A 105 -11.49 -13.01 -10.64
C ILE A 105 -10.37 -14.07 -10.61
N PRO A 106 -10.01 -14.74 -11.74
CA PRO A 106 -8.89 -15.69 -11.72
C PRO A 106 -7.56 -15.06 -11.34
N GLY A 107 -7.29 -13.83 -11.80
CA GLY A 107 -6.11 -13.05 -11.45
C GLY A 107 -6.07 -12.70 -9.97
N PHE A 108 -7.22 -12.35 -9.38
CA PHE A 108 -7.34 -12.08 -7.94
C PHE A 108 -7.06 -13.33 -7.10
N VAL A 109 -7.66 -14.47 -7.46
CA VAL A 109 -7.40 -15.76 -6.78
C VAL A 109 -5.92 -16.13 -6.86
N THR A 110 -5.31 -15.97 -8.04
CA THR A 110 -3.88 -16.22 -8.25
C THR A 110 -3.02 -15.32 -7.36
N TYR A 111 -3.31 -14.02 -7.36
CA TYR A 111 -2.65 -13.04 -6.49
C TYR A 111 -2.77 -13.42 -5.01
N ALA A 112 -3.97 -13.71 -4.54
CA ALA A 112 -4.22 -14.08 -3.14
C ALA A 112 -3.46 -15.35 -2.75
N ARG A 113 -3.45 -16.37 -3.61
CA ARG A 113 -2.70 -17.62 -3.38
C ARG A 113 -1.20 -17.35 -3.32
N THR A 114 -0.65 -16.52 -4.20
CA THR A 114 0.78 -16.20 -4.19
C THR A 114 1.18 -15.43 -2.93
N ILE A 115 0.35 -14.47 -2.47
CA ILE A 115 0.59 -13.79 -1.20
C ILE A 115 0.54 -14.76 -0.02
N GLY A 116 -0.49 -15.63 0.04
CA GLY A 116 -0.60 -16.65 1.08
C GLY A 116 0.59 -17.60 1.11
N TYR A 117 1.05 -18.03 -0.07
CA TYR A 117 2.26 -18.85 -0.20
C TYR A 117 3.51 -18.11 0.30
N ASN A 118 3.69 -16.84 -0.06
CA ASN A 118 4.85 -16.08 0.40
C ASN A 118 4.87 -15.91 1.92
N VAL A 119 3.72 -15.57 2.52
CA VAL A 119 3.61 -15.40 3.97
C VAL A 119 3.94 -16.72 4.68
N THR A 120 3.33 -17.82 4.27
CA THR A 120 3.55 -19.12 4.92
C THR A 120 5.00 -19.60 4.85
N ASN A 121 5.70 -19.37 3.73
CA ASN A 121 7.04 -19.88 3.52
C ASN A 121 8.17 -18.92 3.92
N LYS A 122 7.92 -17.59 3.93
CA LYS A 122 8.97 -16.59 4.17
C LYS A 122 8.79 -15.76 5.42
N LEU A 123 7.62 -15.79 6.08
CA LEU A 123 7.44 -15.04 7.33
C LEU A 123 8.42 -15.50 8.43
N PRO A 124 8.65 -16.82 8.67
CA PRO A 124 9.61 -17.27 9.69
C PRO A 124 11.05 -16.85 9.38
N GLU A 125 11.49 -17.04 8.13
CA GLU A 125 12.83 -16.66 7.68
C GLU A 125 13.05 -15.14 7.74
N GLY A 126 12.06 -14.36 7.29
CA GLY A 126 12.10 -12.90 7.34
C GLY A 126 12.17 -12.37 8.78
N ALA A 127 11.40 -12.94 9.69
CA ALA A 127 11.43 -12.59 11.11
C ALA A 127 12.78 -12.96 11.76
N GLY A 128 13.30 -14.16 11.50
CA GLY A 128 14.60 -14.60 11.97
C GLY A 128 15.75 -13.73 11.43
N ASN A 129 15.73 -13.40 10.14
CA ASN A 129 16.71 -12.50 9.53
C ASN A 129 16.69 -11.12 10.18
N LEU A 130 15.50 -10.57 10.44
CA LEU A 130 15.36 -9.29 11.11
C LEU A 130 15.92 -9.32 12.53
N PHE A 131 15.58 -10.36 13.31
CA PHE A 131 16.10 -10.55 14.66
C PHE A 131 17.63 -10.64 14.69
N GLU A 132 18.22 -11.41 13.76
CA GLU A 132 19.67 -11.50 13.63
C GLU A 132 20.32 -10.15 13.29
N ARG A 133 19.68 -9.34 12.45
CA ARG A 133 20.17 -7.98 12.12
C ARG A 133 20.08 -7.03 13.30
N VAL A 134 19.02 -7.11 14.12
CA VAL A 134 18.92 -6.38 15.40
C VAL A 134 20.08 -6.80 16.31
N LYS A 135 20.24 -8.11 16.53
CA LYS A 135 21.25 -8.67 17.43
C LYS A 135 22.68 -8.29 17.02
N LYS A 136 22.96 -8.23 15.71
CA LYS A 136 24.26 -7.84 15.16
C LYS A 136 24.49 -6.33 15.12
N GLY A 137 23.56 -5.51 15.61
CA GLY A 137 23.67 -4.05 15.59
C GLY A 137 23.63 -3.46 14.17
N GLN A 138 23.17 -4.23 13.17
CA GLN A 138 23.08 -3.78 11.77
C GLN A 138 21.87 -2.87 11.52
N MET A 139 21.13 -2.56 12.58
CA MET A 139 20.03 -1.61 12.57
C MET A 139 20.25 -0.59 13.67
N ASN A 140 20.48 0.66 13.28
CA ASN A 140 20.46 1.79 14.18
C ASN A 140 19.00 2.23 14.39
N PRO A 141 18.50 2.23 15.64
CA PRO A 141 17.14 2.69 15.94
C PRO A 141 16.86 4.13 15.50
N GLY A 142 17.84 5.03 15.67
CA GLY A 142 17.70 6.45 15.28
C GLY A 142 17.57 6.63 13.77
N ASP A 143 18.44 5.97 13.00
CA ASP A 143 18.40 6.03 11.53
C ASP A 143 17.12 5.39 10.97
N SER A 144 16.64 4.33 11.62
CA SER A 144 15.40 3.66 11.23
C SER A 144 14.19 4.54 11.45
N LEU A 145 14.11 5.22 12.60
CA LEU A 145 13.06 6.20 12.90
C LEU A 145 13.11 7.40 11.95
N SER A 146 14.30 7.95 11.70
CA SER A 146 14.48 9.06 10.75
C SER A 146 13.98 8.68 9.35
N LYS A 147 14.35 7.50 8.86
CA LYS A 147 13.90 7.00 7.55
C LYS A 147 12.39 6.78 7.48
N ILE A 148 11.77 6.29 8.55
CA ILE A 148 10.30 6.16 8.64
C ILE A 148 9.66 7.55 8.61
N GLY A 149 10.17 8.50 9.39
CA GLY A 149 9.69 9.88 9.44
C GLY A 149 9.78 10.59 8.09
N ASN A 150 10.94 10.53 7.43
CA ASN A 150 11.13 11.05 6.07
C ASN A 150 10.17 10.40 5.08
N GLY A 151 9.87 9.11 5.27
CA GLY A 151 8.91 8.41 4.46
C GLY A 151 7.49 8.97 4.59
N LEU A 152 7.05 9.26 5.82
CA LEU A 152 5.73 9.87 6.06
C LEU A 152 5.61 11.27 5.44
N VAL A 153 6.68 12.07 5.48
CA VAL A 153 6.72 13.40 4.84
C VAL A 153 6.60 13.30 3.32
N GLN A 154 7.33 12.38 2.69
CA GLN A 154 7.22 12.18 1.24
C GLN A 154 5.84 11.65 0.84
N ALA A 155 5.23 10.80 1.66
CA ALA A 155 3.87 10.32 1.43
C ALA A 155 2.84 11.44 1.52
N SER A 156 2.97 12.39 2.46
CA SER A 156 2.04 13.52 2.56
C SER A 156 2.14 14.46 1.35
N LEU A 157 3.34 14.66 0.79
CA LEU A 157 3.55 15.44 -0.46
C LEU A 157 2.97 14.74 -1.71
N LEU A 158 3.01 13.41 -1.73
CA LEU A 158 2.37 12.63 -2.80
C LEU A 158 0.86 12.67 -2.68
N LEU A 159 0.34 12.52 -1.46
CA LEU A 159 -1.08 12.61 -1.19
C LEU A 159 -1.60 14.00 -1.53
N SER A 160 -0.95 15.10 -1.17
CA SER A 160 -1.45 16.44 -1.53
C SER A 160 -1.60 16.64 -3.04
N ASN A 161 -0.59 16.27 -3.82
CA ASN A 161 -0.63 16.41 -5.29
C ASN A 161 -1.62 15.42 -5.92
N THR A 162 -1.56 14.14 -5.54
CA THR A 162 -2.40 13.09 -6.12
C THR A 162 -3.86 13.24 -5.69
N PHE A 163 -4.14 13.67 -4.46
CA PHE A 163 -5.48 13.91 -3.95
C PHE A 163 -6.16 15.07 -4.69
N MET A 164 -5.43 16.17 -4.95
CA MET A 164 -5.95 17.28 -5.75
C MET A 164 -6.20 16.90 -7.21
N GLU A 165 -5.36 16.03 -7.79
CA GLU A 165 -5.53 15.50 -9.16
C GLU A 165 -6.64 14.44 -9.26
N THR A 166 -6.78 13.59 -8.24
CA THR A 166 -7.74 12.47 -8.22
C THR A 166 -9.15 12.93 -7.81
N PHE A 167 -9.24 13.99 -7.01
CA PHE A 167 -10.50 14.55 -6.52
C PHE A 167 -10.61 16.04 -6.89
N PRO A 168 -10.69 16.37 -8.19
CA PRO A 168 -10.81 17.76 -8.63
C PRO A 168 -12.09 18.43 -8.10
N PHE A 169 -13.10 17.65 -7.70
CA PHE A 169 -14.31 18.18 -7.05
C PHE A 169 -14.05 18.84 -5.69
N LEU A 170 -12.93 18.55 -5.01
CA LEU A 170 -12.55 19.27 -3.79
C LEU A 170 -12.05 20.70 -4.06
N GLN A 171 -11.83 21.05 -5.32
CA GLN A 171 -11.57 22.43 -5.75
C GLN A 171 -12.87 23.26 -5.83
N TYR A 172 -14.05 22.63 -5.77
CA TYR A 172 -15.32 23.36 -5.69
C TYR A 172 -15.50 23.98 -4.30
N PRO A 173 -16.16 25.16 -4.20
CA PRO A 173 -16.44 25.81 -2.93
C PRO A 173 -17.08 24.84 -1.95
N GLY A 174 -16.53 24.74 -0.74
CA GLY A 174 -16.94 23.75 0.27
C GLY A 174 -18.42 23.78 0.66
N SER A 175 -19.13 24.87 0.36
CA SER A 175 -20.58 24.98 0.52
C SER A 175 -21.37 24.01 -0.36
N LEU A 176 -20.95 23.80 -1.62
CA LEU A 176 -21.62 22.89 -2.56
C LEU A 176 -21.43 21.42 -2.17
N LEU A 177 -20.26 21.06 -1.66
CA LEU A 177 -19.98 19.70 -1.17
C LEU A 177 -20.68 19.40 0.16
N ALA A 178 -20.72 20.37 1.08
CA ALA A 178 -21.35 20.18 2.38
C ALA A 178 -22.86 19.90 2.27
N GLU A 179 -23.57 20.56 1.36
CA GLU A 179 -25.00 20.33 1.14
C GLU A 179 -25.27 18.99 0.43
N GLY A 180 -24.48 18.64 -0.59
CA GLY A 180 -24.61 17.34 -1.30
C GLY A 180 -24.26 16.13 -0.43
N VAL A 181 -23.21 16.24 0.39
CA VAL A 181 -22.80 15.18 1.32
C VAL A 181 -23.83 15.01 2.44
N LYS A 182 -24.37 16.08 3.01
CA LYS A 182 -25.43 15.99 4.02
C LYS A 182 -26.68 15.28 3.48
N GLY A 183 -27.09 15.58 2.26
CA GLY A 183 -28.22 14.91 1.60
C GLY A 183 -27.97 13.41 1.38
N THR A 184 -26.77 13.06 0.90
CA THR A 184 -26.40 11.67 0.61
C THR A 184 -26.25 10.83 1.87
N VAL A 185 -25.61 11.38 2.92
CA VAL A 185 -25.43 10.72 4.21
C VAL A 185 -26.77 10.51 4.91
N LYS A 186 -27.67 11.49 4.85
CA LYS A 186 -29.03 11.36 5.39
C LYS A 186 -29.83 10.30 4.64
N GLY A 187 -29.75 10.27 3.31
CA GLY A 187 -30.40 9.24 2.50
C GLY A 187 -29.87 7.83 2.80
N ALA A 188 -28.56 7.67 2.99
CA ALA A 188 -27.97 6.40 3.41
C ALA A 188 -28.41 5.99 4.83
N ALA A 189 -28.50 6.93 5.77
CA ALA A 189 -28.98 6.68 7.12
C ALA A 189 -30.45 6.25 7.14
N ASP A 190 -31.31 6.92 6.37
CA ASP A 190 -32.73 6.57 6.23
C ASP A 190 -32.92 5.20 5.55
N ALA A 191 -32.09 4.87 4.55
CA ALA A 191 -32.14 3.58 3.87
C ALA A 191 -31.73 2.43 4.80
N VAL A 192 -30.61 2.56 5.52
CA VAL A 192 -30.15 1.54 6.49
C VAL A 192 -31.19 1.33 7.59
N CYS A 193 -31.78 2.40 8.10
CA CYS A 193 -32.84 2.32 9.11
C CYS A 193 -34.09 1.62 8.56
N SER A 194 -34.54 1.99 7.36
CA SER A 194 -35.74 1.41 6.75
C SER A 194 -35.58 -0.08 6.42
N ILE A 195 -34.44 -0.47 5.83
CA ILE A 195 -34.17 -1.87 5.43
C ILE A 195 -34.04 -2.76 6.66
N SER A 196 -33.50 -2.24 7.76
CA SER A 196 -33.35 -2.98 9.01
C SER A 196 -34.60 -2.96 9.89
N GLY A 197 -35.71 -2.37 9.46
CA GLY A 197 -36.92 -2.23 10.27
C GLY A 197 -36.73 -1.38 11.53
N GLY A 198 -35.77 -0.45 11.51
CA GLY A 198 -35.43 0.43 12.64
C GLY A 198 -34.32 -0.09 13.55
N HIS A 199 -33.73 -1.25 13.29
CA HIS A 199 -32.74 -1.88 14.18
C HIS A 199 -31.29 -1.43 13.95
N LEU A 200 -30.94 -0.92 12.77
CA LEU A 200 -29.58 -0.47 12.45
C LEU A 200 -29.57 1.02 12.12
N HIS A 201 -28.59 1.72 12.71
CA HIS A 201 -28.38 3.15 12.53
C HIS A 201 -26.93 3.41 12.17
N LEU A 202 -26.69 4.30 11.21
CA LEU A 202 -25.33 4.73 10.90
C LEU A 202 -24.81 5.61 12.06
N PRO A 203 -23.64 5.30 12.65
CA PRO A 203 -23.11 6.04 13.78
C PRO A 203 -22.99 7.54 13.50
N GLY A 204 -23.45 8.38 14.42
CA GLY A 204 -23.35 9.84 14.31
C GLY A 204 -24.30 10.48 13.28
N THR A 205 -25.27 9.74 12.76
CA THR A 205 -26.29 10.26 11.83
C THR A 205 -27.67 10.32 12.48
N THR A 206 -28.52 11.21 11.99
CA THR A 206 -29.94 11.25 12.37
C THR A 206 -30.77 10.73 11.20
N CYS A 207 -31.75 9.88 11.51
CA CYS A 207 -32.70 9.36 10.53
C CYS A 207 -34.11 9.81 10.86
N SER A 208 -34.97 9.86 9.84
CA SER A 208 -36.34 10.34 9.94
C SER A 208 -37.26 9.38 10.71
N CYS A 209 -36.76 8.18 11.02
CA CYS A 209 -37.49 7.08 11.68
C CYS A 209 -37.44 7.13 13.22
N SER A 210 -36.64 8.03 13.81
CA SER A 210 -36.35 8.03 15.26
C SER A 210 -36.80 9.34 15.93
N SER A 211 -37.82 9.28 16.79
CA SER A 211 -37.97 10.27 17.87
C SER A 211 -36.99 9.91 18.98
N ALA A 212 -36.17 10.87 19.42
CA ALA A 212 -35.05 10.71 20.36
C ALA A 212 -35.34 9.74 21.53
N SER A 213 -34.58 8.66 21.58
CA SER A 213 -34.46 7.77 22.73
C SER A 213 -33.00 7.33 22.81
N GLU A 214 -32.30 7.75 23.87
CA GLU A 214 -30.90 7.42 24.15
C GLU A 214 -30.65 5.91 24.12
N THR A 215 -29.84 5.45 23.16
CA THR A 215 -29.47 4.04 23.06
C THR A 215 -28.40 3.70 24.10
N LYS A 216 -28.71 2.82 25.05
CA LYS A 216 -27.73 2.25 25.99
C LYS A 216 -26.59 1.55 25.23
N ALA A 217 -25.35 1.86 25.60
CA ALA A 217 -24.15 1.28 25.03
C ALA A 217 -24.16 -0.26 25.11
N ILE A 218 -23.87 -0.91 23.99
CA ILE A 218 -23.79 -2.37 23.88
C ILE A 218 -22.52 -2.85 24.61
N GLU A 219 -22.68 -3.77 25.55
CA GLU A 219 -21.56 -4.33 26.33
C GLU A 219 -20.54 -5.04 25.43
N SER A 220 -19.26 -4.73 25.65
CA SER A 220 -18.16 -5.33 24.92
C SER A 220 -17.97 -6.81 25.26
N VAL A 221 -18.06 -7.67 24.24
CA VAL A 221 -17.77 -9.10 24.39
C VAL A 221 -16.26 -9.31 24.43
N LYS A 222 -15.74 -9.75 25.58
CA LYS A 222 -14.34 -10.18 25.71
C LYS A 222 -14.16 -11.56 25.09
N ILE A 223 -13.45 -11.62 23.97
CA ILE A 223 -13.02 -12.88 23.37
C ILE A 223 -11.71 -13.28 24.05
N SER A 224 -11.76 -14.30 24.90
CA SER A 224 -10.56 -14.95 25.44
C SER A 224 -10.12 -16.04 24.48
N VAL A 225 -8.89 -15.93 23.96
CA VAL A 225 -8.24 -16.98 23.19
C VAL A 225 -7.71 -18.03 24.18
N LYS A 226 -8.05 -19.29 23.94
CA LYS A 226 -7.67 -20.45 24.76
C LYS A 226 -6.34 -21.02 24.31
#